data_AF-A0A4Y7S6E7-F1
#
_entry.id   AF-A0A4Y7S6E7-F1
#
_cell.length_a   1.000
_cell.length_b   1.000
_cell.length_c   1.000
_cell.angle_alpha   90.00
_cell.angle_beta   90.00
_cell.angle_gamma   90.00
#
_symmetry.space_group_name_H-M   'P 1'
#
loop_
_entity.id
_entity.type
_entity.pdbx_description
1 polymer ?
#
loop_
_entity_poly.entity_id
_entity_poly.type
_entity_poly.pdbx_seq_one_letter_code
_entity_poly.pdbx_strand_id
1 'polypeptide(L)' 'MEGDFITIGELCEWLKISRRTTERWRKEGLPFIKQGRLVRFDKQVVVEWLKSKEVKN' A
#
# COMPACT_ATOMS: atom_id res chain seq x y z
N MET A 1 -19.07 1.41 -5.45
CA MET A 1 -17.90 0.78 -4.79
C MET A 1 -17.02 1.91 -4.31
N GLU A 2 -17.12 2.25 -3.03
CA GLU A 2 -16.27 3.27 -2.41
C GLU A 2 -14.84 2.72 -2.34
N GLY A 3 -13.91 3.41 -2.99
CA GLY A 3 -12.49 3.13 -2.85
C GLY A 3 -12.06 3.47 -1.44
N ASP A 4 -11.79 2.45 -0.63
CA ASP A 4 -11.23 2.57 0.71
C ASP A 4 -9.78 3.06 0.62
N PHE A 5 -9.63 4.37 0.41
CA PHE A 5 -8.32 5.01 0.35
C PHE A 5 -7.80 5.25 1.76
N ILE A 6 -6.69 4.60 2.08
CA ILE A 6 -6.02 4.71 3.37
C ILE A 6 -4.71 5.47 3.26
N THR A 7 -4.31 6.08 4.36
CA THR A 7 -3.01 6.74 4.49
C THR A 7 -1.89 5.74 4.77
N ILE A 8 -0.63 6.20 4.75
CA ILE A 8 0.52 5.38 5.18
C ILE A 8 0.34 4.84 6.60
N GLY A 9 -0.24 5.64 7.50
CA GLY A 9 -0.39 5.27 8.90
C GLY A 9 -1.36 4.10 9.04
N GLU A 10 -2.54 4.27 8.45
CA GLU A 10 -3.57 3.23 8.41
C GLU A 10 -3.10 1.96 7.68
N LEU A 11 -2.31 2.11 6.60
CA LEU A 11 -1.71 0.97 5.91
C LEU A 11 -0.76 0.18 6.82
N CYS A 12 0.08 0.88 7.57
CA CYS A 12 0.98 0.26 8.54
C CYS A 12 0.23 -0.48 9.65
N GLU A 13 -0.84 0.13 10.19
CA GLU A 13 -1.67 -0.51 11.21
C GLU A 13 -2.45 -1.71 10.66
N TRP A 14 -3.03 -1.56 9.48
CA TRP A 14 -3.83 -2.59 8.83
C TRP A 14 -3.01 -3.85 8.52
N LEU A 15 -1.82 -3.68 7.94
CA LEU A 15 -0.93 -4.79 7.60
C LEU A 15 0.02 -5.18 8.75
N LYS A 16 -0.05 -4.48 9.89
CA LYS A 16 0.86 -4.62 11.03
C LYS A 16 2.34 -4.55 10.62
N ILE A 17 2.67 -3.65 9.69
CA ILE A 17 4.02 -3.45 9.18
C ILE A 17 4.61 -2.12 9.67
N SER A 18 5.93 -2.06 9.70
CA SER A 18 6.66 -0.82 9.98
C SER A 18 6.65 0.12 8.78
N ARG A 19 6.73 1.44 9.03
CA ARG A 19 6.88 2.45 7.95
C ARG A 19 8.05 2.16 7.02
N ARG A 20 9.14 1.58 7.54
CA ARG A 20 10.30 1.12 6.73
C ARG A 20 9.91 0.10 5.67
N THR A 21 9.02 -0.84 6.00
CA THR A 21 8.50 -1.84 5.06
C THR A 21 7.69 -1.16 3.98
N THR A 22 6.80 -0.24 4.35
CA THR A 22 6.00 0.55 3.40
C THR A 22 6.87 1.39 2.46
N GLU A 23 7.93 2.01 2.97
CA GLU A 23 8.90 2.75 2.14
C GLU A 23 9.68 1.83 1.19
N ARG A 24 10.08 0.65 1.67
CA ARG A 24 10.70 -0.36 0.82
C ARG A 24 9.75 -0.77 -0.31
N TRP A 25 8.49 -1.06 0.01
CA TRP A 25 7.48 -1.40 -0.98
C TRP A 25 7.24 -0.27 -1.99
N ARG A 26 7.25 1.00 -1.57
CA ARG A 26 7.23 2.13 -2.51
C ARG A 26 8.38 2.09 -3.51
N LYS A 27 9.60 1.76 -3.07
CA LYS A 27 10.75 1.58 -3.98
C LYS A 27 10.57 0.37 -4.89
N GLU A 28 9.87 -0.66 -4.42
CA GLU A 28 9.52 -1.86 -5.20
C GLU A 28 8.31 -1.68 -6.13
N GLY A 29 7.70 -0.48 -6.18
CA GLY A 29 6.58 -0.19 -7.07
C GLY A 29 5.20 -0.42 -6.47
N LEU A 30 5.05 -0.30 -5.14
CA LEU A 30 3.75 -0.35 -4.47
C LEU A 30 2.81 0.70 -5.10
N PRO A 31 1.58 0.32 -5.49
CA PRO A 31 0.61 1.25 -6.06
C PRO A 31 0.17 2.27 -5.01
N PHE A 32 0.42 3.56 -5.29
CA PHE A 32 0.02 4.67 -4.45
C PHE A 32 -0.55 5.81 -5.29
N ILE A 33 -1.52 6.52 -4.71
CA ILE A 33 -2.16 7.69 -5.32
C ILE A 33 -1.62 8.92 -4.61
N LYS A 34 -0.91 9.76 -5.35
CA LYS A 34 -0.40 11.03 -4.85
C LYS A 34 -1.37 12.15 -5.23
N GLN A 35 -2.01 12.75 -4.24
CA GLN A 35 -2.87 13.92 -4.41
C GLN A 35 -2.21 15.12 -3.72
N GLY A 36 -1.39 15.84 -4.49
CA GLY A 36 -0.57 16.94 -3.97
C GLY A 36 0.49 16.46 -2.98
N ARG A 37 0.35 16.85 -1.71
CA ARG A 37 1.23 16.42 -0.60
C ARG A 37 0.75 15.14 0.08
N LEU A 38 -0.50 14.74 -0.15
CA LEU A 38 -1.09 13.57 0.46
C LEU A 38 -0.81 12.34 -0.41
N VAL A 39 -0.48 11.22 0.25
CA VAL A 39 -0.38 9.93 -0.43
C VAL A 39 -1.38 8.97 0.17
N ARG A 40 -2.22 8.42 -0.70
CA ARG A 40 -3.27 7.47 -0.40
C ARG A 40 -2.96 6.13 -1.06
N PHE A 41 -3.48 5.06 -0.46
CA PHE A 41 -3.35 3.70 -0.94
C PHE A 41 -4.73 3.10 -1.04
N ASP A 42 -5.00 2.44 -2.15
CA ASP A 42 -6.23 1.68 -2.29
C ASP A 42 -6.00 0.29 -1.69
N LYS A 43 -6.82 -0.09 -0.69
CA LYS A 43 -6.70 -1.40 -0.03
C LYS A 43 -6.78 -2.56 -1.03
N GLN A 44 -7.67 -2.48 -2.02
CA GLN A 44 -7.87 -3.58 -2.97
C GLN A 44 -6.64 -3.74 -3.86
N VAL A 45 -6.11 -2.63 -4.39
CA VAL A 45 -4.94 -2.64 -5.27
C VAL A 45 -3.68 -3.06 -4.50
N VAL A 46 -3.53 -2.62 -3.25
CA VAL A 46 -2.42 -3.07 -2.39
C VAL A 46 -2.49 -4.57 -2.15
N VAL A 47 -3.67 -5.13 -1.85
CA VAL A 47 -3.84 -6.58 -1.65
C VAL A 47 -3.55 -7.37 -2.93
N GLU A 48 -4.01 -6.88 -4.07
CA GLU A 48 -3.73 -7.51 -5.38
C GLU A 48 -2.22 -7.52 -5.67
N TRP A 49 -1.53 -6.40 -5.41
CA TRP A 49 -0.09 -6.31 -5.56
C TRP A 49 0.67 -7.24 -4.61
N LEU A 50 0.21 -7.37 -3.35
CA LEU A 50 0.79 -8.30 -2.38
C LEU A 50 0.63 -9.75 -2.84
N LYS A 51 -0.58 -10.13 -3.27
CA LYS A 51 -0.85 -11.46 -3.83
C LYS A 51 0.03 -11.77 -5.03
N SER A 52 0.24 -10.80 -5.93
CA SER A 52 1.11 -10.95 -7.08
C SER A 52 2.58 -11.22 -6.70
N LYS A 53 3.07 -10.67 -5.58
CA LYS A 53 4.40 -10.97 -5.05
C LYS A 53 4.49 -12.35 -4.38
N GLU A 54 3.47 -12.77 -3.64
CA GLU A 54 3.49 -14.08 -2.96
C GLU A 54 3.49 -15.26 -3.95
N VAL A 55 2.84 -15.12 -5.11
CA VAL A 55 2.74 -16.18 -6.13
C VAL A 55 4.08 -16.48 -6.84
N LYS A 56 5.14 -15.70 -6.59
CA LYS A 56 6.48 -15.95 -7.15
C LYS A 56 7.39 -16.85 -6.32
N ASN A 57 6.87 -17.53 -5.29
CA ASN A 57 7.66 -18.42 -4.45
C ASN A 57 7.41 -19.90 -4.73
#